data_AF-A0A4P9C833-F1
#
_entry.id   AF-A0A4P9C833-F1
#
_cell.length_a   1.000
_cell.length_b   1.000
_cell.length_c   1.000
_cell.angle_alpha   90.00
_cell.angle_beta   90.00
_cell.angle_gamma   90.00
#
_symmetry.space_group_name_H-M   'P 1'
#
loop_
_entity.id
_entity.type
_entity.pdbx_description
1 polymer ?
#
loop_
_entity_poly.entity_id
_entity_poly.type
_entity_poly.pdbx_seq_one_letter_code
_entity_poly.pdbx_strand_id
1 'polypeptide(L)' 'MQFNKSFITERDAVMLSLDKERITEFCERYGLWVPDNDISFWGGVYKSVLAIKSATEEQKAFAREWLIAHNMQPCSIFEK' A
#
# COMPACT_ATOMS: atom_id res chain seq x y z
N MET A 1 -15.86 1.43 -9.64
CA MET A 1 -15.39 2.63 -8.90
C MET A 1 -14.30 3.27 -9.75
N GLN A 2 -14.57 4.40 -10.41
CA GLN A 2 -13.56 5.13 -11.19
C GLN A 2 -12.83 6.08 -10.24
N PHE A 3 -11.61 5.74 -9.82
CA PHE A 3 -10.77 6.67 -9.09
C PHE A 3 -10.26 7.74 -10.05
N ASN A 4 -10.45 9.02 -9.72
CA ASN A 4 -9.93 10.11 -10.53
C ASN A 4 -8.39 10.15 -10.46
N LYS A 5 -7.74 10.87 -11.39
CA LYS A 5 -6.27 10.95 -11.44
C LYS A 5 -5.68 11.51 -10.13
N SER A 6 -6.39 12.42 -9.46
CA SER A 6 -5.97 13.01 -8.18
C SER A 6 -5.86 11.95 -7.09
N PHE A 7 -6.85 11.07 -6.98
CA PHE A 7 -6.84 9.96 -6.01
C PHE A 7 -5.64 9.06 -6.21
N ILE A 8 -5.34 8.68 -7.47
CA ILE A 8 -4.23 7.76 -7.76
C ILE A 8 -2.90 8.39 -7.36
N THR A 9 -2.68 9.67 -7.71
CA THR A 9 -1.46 10.39 -7.33
C THR A 9 -1.32 10.55 -5.81
N GLU A 10 -2.41 10.89 -5.13
CA GLU A 10 -2.40 11.04 -3.68
C GLU A 10 -2.18 9.70 -2.97
N ARG A 11 -2.87 8.63 -3.39
CA ARG A 11 -2.66 7.26 -2.90
C ARG A 11 -1.20 6.87 -3.00
N ASP A 12 -0.59 7.07 -4.17
CA ASP A 12 0.77 6.64 -4.41
C ASP A 12 1.74 7.39 -3.49
N ALA A 13 1.58 8.71 -3.35
CA ALA A 13 2.40 9.52 -2.45
C ALA A 13 2.23 9.11 -0.97
N VAL A 14 1.00 8.85 -0.54
CA VAL A 14 0.68 8.49 0.84
C VAL A 14 1.17 7.07 1.17
N MET A 15 0.93 6.08 0.32
CA MET A 15 1.37 4.70 0.54
C MET A 15 2.90 4.57 0.52
N LEU A 16 3.60 5.35 -0.32
CA LEU A 16 5.07 5.37 -0.37
C LEU A 16 5.70 6.14 0.80
N SER A 17 4.94 6.97 1.52
CA SER A 17 5.45 7.67 2.71
C SER A 17 5.65 6.75 3.91
N LEU A 18 4.95 5.60 3.95
CA LEU A 18 4.90 4.67 5.08
C LEU A 18 4.58 5.36 6.42
N ASP A 19 3.82 6.46 6.37
CA ASP A 19 3.32 7.19 7.53
C ASP A 19 1.89 6.71 7.85
N LYS A 20 1.75 6.03 9.00
CA LYS A 20 0.47 5.41 9.42
C LYS A 20 -0.64 6.44 9.58
N GLU A 21 -0.35 7.61 10.16
CA GLU A 21 -1.35 8.65 10.39
C GLU A 21 -1.84 9.20 9.05
N ARG A 22 -0.89 9.53 8.17
CA ARG A 22 -1.19 10.06 6.83
C ARG A 22 -1.97 9.09 5.95
N ILE A 23 -1.67 7.78 6.07
CA ILE A 23 -2.42 6.71 5.38
C ILE A 23 -3.84 6.60 5.95
N THR A 24 -4.00 6.69 7.27
CA THR A 24 -5.31 6.60 7.93
C THR A 24 -6.20 7.79 7.55
N GLU A 25 -5.67 9.01 7.60
CA GLU A 25 -6.37 10.22 7.15
C GLU A 25 -6.79 10.17 5.67
N PHE A 26 -5.95 9.57 4.81
CA PHE A 26 -6.31 9.32 3.42
C PHE A 26 -7.49 8.34 3.33
N CYS A 27 -7.43 7.21 4.04
CA CYS A 27 -8.50 6.22 4.03
C CYS A 27 -9.82 6.82 4.55
N GLU A 28 -9.80 7.58 5.64
CA GLU A 28 -10.98 8.24 6.21
C GLU A 28 -11.61 9.23 5.22
N ARG A 29 -10.81 10.11 4.60
CA ARG A 29 -11.30 11.10 3.62
C ARG A 29 -11.99 10.47 2.42
N TYR A 30 -11.54 9.30 2.00
CA TYR A 30 -12.11 8.56 0.87
C TYR A 30 -13.12 7.47 1.30
N GLY A 31 -13.46 7.38 2.60
CA GLY A 31 -14.38 6.38 3.14
C GLY A 31 -13.91 4.93 2.96
N LEU A 32 -12.60 4.72 2.88
CA LEU A 32 -11.98 3.40 2.77
C LEU A 32 -11.91 2.75 4.16
N TRP A 33 -12.26 1.48 4.23
CA TRP A 33 -12.14 0.72 5.47
C TRP A 33 -10.67 0.52 5.85
N VAL A 34 -10.35 0.77 7.13
CA VAL A 34 -9.02 0.59 7.72
C VAL A 34 -9.08 -0.61 8.66
N PRO A 35 -8.19 -1.62 8.50
CA PRO A 35 -8.11 -2.72 9.43
C PRO A 35 -7.64 -2.26 10.83
N ASP A 36 -8.28 -2.74 11.89
CA ASP A 36 -7.86 -2.46 13.28
C ASP A 36 -6.53 -3.14 13.65
N ASN A 37 -6.16 -4.20 12.93
CA ASN A 37 -4.94 -4.96 13.16
C ASN A 37 -3.77 -4.43 12.33
N ASP A 38 -2.68 -4.06 12.99
CA ASP A 38 -1.48 -3.51 12.37
C ASP A 38 -0.88 -4.41 11.29
N ILE A 39 -0.86 -5.73 11.48
CA ILE A 39 -0.32 -6.66 10.48
C ILE A 39 -1.17 -6.60 9.20
N SER A 40 -2.49 -6.60 9.35
CA SER A 40 -3.43 -6.50 8.22
C SER A 40 -3.38 -5.14 7.54
N PHE A 41 -3.24 -4.06 8.32
CA PHE A 41 -3.05 -2.70 7.84
C PHE A 41 -1.80 -2.61 6.96
N TRP A 42 -0.63 -2.94 7.52
CA TRP A 42 0.64 -2.86 6.81
C TRP A 42 0.71 -3.84 5.65
N GLY A 43 0.10 -5.02 5.78
CA GLY A 43 -0.05 -5.96 4.68
C GLY A 43 -0.76 -5.36 3.46
N GLY A 44 -1.82 -4.58 3.69
CA GLY A 44 -2.51 -3.85 2.63
C GLY A 44 -1.66 -2.73 2.02
N VAL A 45 -0.95 -1.97 2.86
CA VAL A 45 -0.04 -0.90 2.41
C VAL A 45 1.09 -1.46 1.55
N TYR A 46 1.80 -2.48 2.02
CA TYR A 46 2.93 -3.06 1.27
C TYR A 46 2.49 -3.75 -0.02
N LYS A 47 1.32 -4.41 -0.03
CA LYS A 47 0.73 -4.89 -1.29
C LYS A 47 0.42 -3.75 -2.26
N SER A 48 -0.03 -2.61 -1.76
CA SER A 48 -0.24 -1.41 -2.57
C SER A 48 1.07 -0.86 -3.12
N VAL A 49 2.13 -0.79 -2.30
CA VAL A 49 3.49 -0.40 -2.75
C VAL A 49 3.98 -1.24 -3.92
N LEU A 50 3.76 -2.56 -3.88
CA LEU A 50 4.13 -3.46 -4.99
C LEU A 50 3.35 -3.19 -6.29
N ALA A 51 2.13 -2.65 -6.20
CA ALA A 51 1.29 -2.32 -7.35
C ALA A 51 1.53 -0.90 -7.91
N ILE A 52 2.24 -0.04 -7.18
CA ILE A 52 2.53 1.33 -7.59
C ILE A 52 3.65 1.35 -8.63
N LYS A 53 3.35 1.86 -9.82
CA LYS A 53 4.29 1.89 -10.95
C LYS A 53 5.50 2.80 -10.70
N SER A 54 5.32 3.88 -9.94
CA SER A 54 6.38 4.84 -9.63
C SER A 54 7.22 4.47 -8.40
N ALA A 55 6.92 3.35 -7.73
CA ALA A 55 7.70 2.88 -6.60
C ALA A 55 9.08 2.40 -7.09
N THR A 56 10.14 2.74 -6.35
CA THR A 56 11.49 2.27 -6.67
C THR A 56 11.63 0.77 -6.38
N GLU A 57 12.64 0.14 -6.95
CA GLU A 57 12.89 -1.28 -6.70
C GLU A 57 13.30 -1.55 -5.24
N GLU A 58 13.96 -0.60 -4.57
CA GLU A 58 14.26 -0.68 -3.14
C GLU A 58 12.98 -0.66 -2.29
N GLN A 59 12.03 0.23 -2.62
CA GLN A 59 10.74 0.28 -1.93
C GLN A 59 9.95 -1.02 -2.11
N LYS A 60 9.96 -1.58 -3.33
CA LYS A 60 9.32 -2.87 -3.60
C LYS A 60 10.03 -4.04 -2.95
N ALA A 61 11.37 -4.02 -2.88
CA ALA A 61 12.14 -5.05 -2.19
C ALA A 61 11.81 -5.06 -0.70
N PHE A 62 11.83 -3.88 -0.06
CA PHE A 62 11.45 -3.72 1.34
C PHE A 62 10.02 -4.21 1.61
N ALA A 63 9.06 -3.85 0.74
CA ALA A 63 7.68 -4.31 0.85
C ALA A 63 7.56 -5.85 0.73
N ARG A 64 8.30 -6.47 -0.21
CA ARG A 64 8.36 -7.93 -0.35
C ARG A 64 8.92 -8.60 0.89
N GLU A 65 10.04 -8.11 1.40
CA GLU A 65 10.69 -8.65 2.60
C GLU A 65 9.77 -8.56 3.83
N TRP A 66 9.11 -7.41 4.02
CA TRP A 66 8.15 -7.24 5.12
C TRP A 66 7.01 -8.25 5.02
N LEU A 67 6.41 -8.42 3.83
CA LEU A 67 5.31 -9.36 3.63
C LEU A 67 5.75 -10.81 3.90
N ILE A 68 6.91 -11.22 3.41
CA ILE A 68 7.48 -12.56 3.65
C ILE A 68 7.72 -12.78 5.16
N ALA A 69 8.31 -11.80 5.84
CA ALA A 69 8.59 -11.87 7.28
C ALA A 69 7.32 -12.03 8.13
N HIS A 70 6.17 -11.57 7.63
CA HIS A 70 4.88 -11.66 8.31
C HIS A 70 3.98 -12.78 7.76
N ASN A 71 4.56 -13.75 7.03
CA ASN A 71 3.84 -14.88 6.40
C ASN A 71 2.70 -14.43 5.46
N MET A 72 2.83 -13.26 4.84
CA MET A 72 1.90 -12.73 3.87
C MET A 72 2.44 -12.92 2.45
N GLN A 73 1.57 -13.31 1.53
CA GLN A 73 1.97 -13.41 0.14
C GLN A 73 2.09 -12.02 -0.51
N PRO A 74 3.25 -11.68 -1.10
CA PRO A 74 3.35 -10.54 -2.01
C PRO A 74 2.42 -10.81 -3.20
N CYS A 75 1.55 -9.85 -3.53
CA CYS A 75 0.54 -10.03 -4.59
C CYS A 75 1.20 -10.48 -5.91
N SER A 76 0.89 -11.70 -6.35
CA SER A 76 1.46 -12.39 -7.52
C SER A 76 0.85 -11.99 -8.87
N ILE A 77 0.20 -10.82 -8.99
CA ILE A 77 -0.55 -10.45 -10.21
C ILE A 77 0.37 -9.84 -11.29
N PHE A 78 1.64 -9.53 -10.98
CA PHE A 78 2.60 -8.96 -11.94
C PHE A 78 3.73 -9.93 -12.34
N GLU A 79 3.69 -11.18 -11.90
CA GLU A 79 4.61 -12.25 -12.32
C GLU A 79 3.92 -13.17 -13.35
N LYS A 80 3.49 -12.61 -14.49
CA LYS A 80 3.20 -13.39 -15.72
C LYS A 80 3.55 -12.57 -16.96
#